data_AF-A0A9E2YZB1-F1
#
_entry.id   AF-A0A9E2YZB1-F1
#
_cell.length_a   1.000
_cell.length_b   1.000
_cell.length_c   1.000
_cell.angle_alpha   90.00
_cell.angle_beta   90.00
_cell.angle_gamma   90.00
#
_symmetry.space_group_name_H-M   'P 1'
#
loop_
_entity.id
_entity.type
_entity.pdbx_description
1 polymer ?
#
loop_
_entity_poly.entity_id
_entity_poly.type
_entity_poly.pdbx_seq_one_letter_code
_entity_poly.pdbx_strand_id
1 'polypeptide(L)'
;MLMEGGCTCRHVRYRLNGRPLIVHACHCTWCQRETGSAHGLNALYEAERVQHIANEPEIILTPSASGKGQRIARCPNCRIALWSNYPQAGSAVRFVRVGTMDDPDRCPPDIHIFTSSKQPWFTFPPGAKVVAEYYDLNEVWSDEAKERRRILRERAREKQATS
;
A
#
# COMPACT_ATOMS: atom_id res chain seq x y z
N MET A 1 6.49 -13.93 -10.56
CA MET A 1 6.84 -14.08 -9.13
C MET A 1 5.54 -14.10 -8.34
N LEU A 2 5.33 -15.14 -7.54
CA LEU A 2 4.15 -15.30 -6.69
C LEU A 2 4.55 -14.95 -5.25
N MET A 3 3.71 -14.20 -4.54
CA MET A 3 3.86 -13.95 -3.10
C MET A 3 2.53 -14.20 -2.42
N GLU A 4 2.58 -14.62 -1.16
CA GLU A 4 1.40 -14.80 -0.33
C GLU A 4 1.57 -14.05 0.99
N GLY A 5 0.45 -13.82 1.65
CA GLY A 5 0.39 -13.11 2.91
C GLY A 5 -0.97 -13.28 3.55
N GLY A 6 -1.13 -12.67 4.72
CA GLY A 6 -2.37 -12.68 5.44
C GLY A 6 -2.25 -12.08 6.81
N CYS A 7 -3.34 -12.13 7.54
CA CYS A 7 -3.36 -11.63 8.92
C CYS A 7 -2.66 -12.62 9.86
N THR A 8 -2.32 -12.16 11.07
CA THR A 8 -1.62 -12.95 12.09
C THR A 8 -2.36 -14.26 12.45
N CYS A 9 -3.69 -14.20 12.58
CA CYS A 9 -4.49 -15.39 12.90
C CYS A 9 -4.77 -16.29 11.68
N ARG A 10 -4.23 -15.96 10.50
CA ARG A 10 -4.36 -16.71 9.24
C ARG A 10 -5.80 -16.86 8.70
N HIS A 11 -6.80 -16.23 9.33
CA HIS A 11 -8.18 -16.26 8.86
C HIS A 11 -8.35 -15.62 7.47
N VAL A 12 -7.66 -14.50 7.22
CA VAL A 12 -7.59 -13.85 5.91
C VAL A 12 -6.23 -14.17 5.28
N ARG A 13 -6.27 -14.67 4.04
CA ARG A 13 -5.10 -15.00 3.24
C ARG A 13 -5.26 -14.44 1.84
N TYR A 14 -4.16 -13.94 1.29
CA TYR A 14 -4.13 -13.38 -0.05
C TYR A 14 -2.88 -13.81 -0.81
N ARG A 15 -2.99 -13.72 -2.14
CA ARG A 15 -1.91 -13.94 -3.10
C ARG A 15 -1.69 -12.67 -3.92
N LEU A 16 -0.42 -12.31 -4.10
CA LEU A 16 0.03 -11.17 -4.87
C LEU A 16 0.62 -11.65 -6.20
N ASN A 17 0.05 -11.15 -7.30
CA ASN A 17 0.46 -11.52 -8.64
C ASN A 17 1.43 -10.49 -9.23
N GLY A 18 2.70 -10.87 -9.35
CA GLY A 18 3.74 -10.01 -9.91
C GLY A 18 4.34 -9.05 -8.88
N ARG A 19 5.11 -8.08 -9.38
CA ARG A 19 5.79 -7.07 -8.56
C ARG A 19 4.84 -5.91 -8.21
N PRO A 20 5.06 -5.25 -7.06
CA PRO A 20 4.33 -4.02 -6.75
C PRO A 20 4.63 -2.95 -7.80
N LEU A 21 3.73 -1.97 -7.90
CA LEU A 21 3.97 -0.74 -8.65
C LEU A 21 5.09 0.08 -8.02
N ILE A 22 5.12 0.11 -6.69
CA ILE A 22 6.12 0.79 -5.85
C ILE A 22 5.92 0.37 -4.39
N VAL A 23 6.96 0.44 -3.57
CA VAL A 23 6.92 0.27 -2.11
C VAL A 23 7.25 1.58 -1.40
N HIS A 24 6.31 2.08 -0.60
CA HIS A 24 6.47 3.30 0.19
C HIS A 24 6.73 2.99 1.65
N ALA A 25 7.82 3.55 2.19
CA ALA A 25 7.94 3.77 3.62
C ALA A 25 7.41 5.18 3.95
N CYS A 26 6.17 5.25 4.43
CA CYS A 26 5.50 6.52 4.74
C CYS A 26 5.69 6.90 6.20
N HIS A 27 6.34 8.05 6.43
CA HIS A 27 6.70 8.57 7.75
C HIS A 27 5.66 9.52 8.34
N CYS A 28 4.52 9.74 7.70
CA CYS A 28 3.50 10.62 8.28
C CYS A 28 2.95 10.03 9.59
N THR A 29 2.53 10.91 10.50
CA THR A 29 2.02 10.53 11.84
C THR A 29 0.77 9.62 11.77
N TRP A 30 0.02 9.67 10.66
CA TRP A 30 -1.11 8.78 10.43
C TRP A 30 -0.68 7.35 10.12
N CYS A 31 0.35 7.15 9.28
CA CYS A 31 0.91 5.83 9.01
C CYS A 31 1.62 5.26 10.24
N GLN A 32 2.27 6.11 11.04
CA GLN A 32 2.80 5.72 12.35
C GLN A 32 1.67 5.19 13.26
N ARG A 33 0.56 5.93 13.40
CA ARG A 33 -0.60 5.52 14.21
C ARG A 33 -1.23 4.21 13.74
N GLU A 34 -1.36 4.03 12.43
CA GLU A 34 -1.97 2.83 11.82
C GLU A 34 -1.13 1.56 11.95
N THR A 35 0.14 1.67 12.31
CA THR A 35 1.06 0.53 12.42
C THR A 35 1.69 0.38 13.79
N GLY A 36 1.69 1.43 14.61
CA GLY A 36 2.48 1.52 15.84
C GLY A 36 3.99 1.61 15.60
N SER A 37 4.44 1.72 14.36
CA SER A 37 5.86 1.78 13.97
C SER A 37 6.30 3.20 13.60
N ALA A 38 7.60 3.41 13.40
CA ALA A 38 8.16 4.69 12.95
C ALA A 38 7.69 5.11 11.54
N HIS A 39 7.24 4.17 10.74
CA HIS A 39 6.64 4.41 9.42
C HIS A 39 5.70 3.26 9.04
N GLY A 40 4.78 3.54 8.10
CA GLY A 40 4.00 2.49 7.45
C GLY A 40 4.67 2.03 6.15
N LEU A 41 4.97 0.74 6.04
CA LEU A 41 5.53 0.14 4.83
C LEU A 41 4.42 -0.49 3.97
N ASN A 42 4.19 0.07 2.78
CA ASN A 42 3.10 -0.33 1.90
C ASN A 42 3.60 -0.62 0.48
N ALA A 43 3.28 -1.80 -0.03
CA ALA A 43 3.47 -2.17 -1.43
C ALA A 43 2.18 -1.89 -2.21
N LEU A 44 2.26 -1.07 -3.25
CA LEU A 44 1.11 -0.71 -4.05
C LEU A 44 0.87 -1.76 -5.13
N TYR A 45 -0.34 -2.31 -5.14
CA TYR A 45 -0.79 -3.29 -6.13
C TYR A 45 -2.11 -2.85 -6.75
N GLU A 46 -2.29 -3.13 -8.04
CA GLU A 46 -3.60 -3.14 -8.67
C GLU A 46 -4.50 -4.14 -7.92
N ALA A 47 -5.76 -3.77 -7.68
CA ALA A 47 -6.67 -4.58 -6.87
C ALA A 47 -6.86 -5.99 -7.45
N GLU A 48 -6.86 -6.14 -8.77
CA GLU A 48 -6.96 -7.44 -9.47
C GLU A 48 -5.75 -8.36 -9.24
N ARG A 49 -4.61 -7.79 -8.82
CA ARG A 49 -3.39 -8.55 -8.49
C ARG A 49 -3.32 -8.96 -7.03
N VAL A 50 -4.30 -8.61 -6.20
CA VAL A 50 -4.42 -9.06 -4.81
C VAL A 50 -5.60 -10.02 -4.71
N GLN A 51 -5.33 -11.30 -4.92
CA GLN A 51 -6.33 -12.35 -4.93
C GLN A 51 -6.58 -12.88 -3.52
N HIS A 52 -7.84 -13.01 -3.12
CA HIS A 52 -8.17 -13.69 -1.87
C HIS A 52 -8.03 -15.21 -2.08
N ILE A 53 -7.36 -15.88 -1.15
CA ILE A 53 -7.17 -17.34 -1.18
C ILE A 53 -7.75 -18.04 0.06
N ALA A 54 -8.37 -17.27 0.96
CA ALA A 54 -9.17 -17.73 2.10
C ALA A 54 -10.30 -16.72 2.34
N ASN A 55 -10.66 -16.43 3.60
CA ASN A 55 -11.76 -15.52 3.93
C ASN A 55 -11.45 -14.07 3.56
N GLU A 56 -12.51 -13.29 3.35
CA GLU A 56 -12.40 -11.87 3.06
C GLU A 56 -12.20 -11.02 4.32
N PRO A 57 -11.47 -9.90 4.22
CA PRO A 57 -11.45 -8.91 5.29
C PRO A 57 -12.74 -8.09 5.33
N GLU A 58 -13.02 -7.50 6.49
CA GLU A 58 -14.01 -6.42 6.60
C GLU A 58 -13.39 -5.09 6.15
N ILE A 59 -14.21 -4.17 5.64
CA ILE A 59 -13.75 -2.83 5.27
C ILE A 59 -14.16 -1.83 6.35
N ILE A 60 -13.16 -1.16 6.92
CA ILE A 60 -13.34 -0.11 7.91
C ILE A 60 -13.05 1.26 7.29
N LEU A 61 -14.00 2.19 7.42
CA LEU A 61 -13.79 3.59 7.06
C LEU A 61 -12.95 4.25 8.16
N THR A 62 -11.80 4.79 7.79
CA THR A 62 -10.85 5.36 8.75
C THR A 62 -10.43 6.76 8.30
N PRO A 63 -10.34 7.75 9.20
CA PRO A 63 -9.81 9.06 8.85
C PRO A 63 -8.38 8.99 8.31
N SER A 64 -8.00 9.99 7.53
CA SER A 64 -6.67 10.10 6.92
C SER A 64 -6.20 11.55 6.92
N ALA A 65 -4.88 11.75 6.74
CA ALA A 65 -4.27 13.07 6.72
C ALA A 65 -4.90 14.03 5.69
N SER A 66 -5.43 13.50 4.58
CA SER A 66 -6.00 14.33 3.51
C SER A 66 -7.43 14.81 3.81
N GLY A 67 -8.01 14.47 4.97
CA GLY A 67 -9.41 14.77 5.32
C GLY A 67 -10.45 13.95 4.55
N LYS A 68 -10.05 13.22 3.51
CA LYS A 68 -10.95 12.39 2.66
C LYS A 68 -11.13 10.96 3.18
N GLY A 69 -10.45 10.60 4.27
CA GLY A 69 -10.45 9.26 4.82
C GLY A 69 -9.72 8.24 3.96
N GLN A 70 -9.88 6.97 4.32
CA GLN A 70 -9.38 5.79 3.63
C GLN A 70 -10.28 4.60 3.98
N ARG A 71 -10.30 3.59 3.09
CA ARG A 71 -10.93 2.29 3.36
C ARG A 71 -9.83 1.31 3.74
N ILE A 72 -9.85 0.78 4.96
CA ILE A 72 -8.86 -0.20 5.42
C ILE A 72 -9.50 -1.57 5.46
N ALA A 73 -8.89 -2.54 4.77
CA ALA A 73 -9.25 -3.94 4.87
C ALA A 73 -8.62 -4.54 6.12
N ARG A 74 -9.44 -4.99 7.07
CA ARG A 74 -8.99 -5.60 8.34
C ARG A 74 -9.49 -7.02 8.47
N CYS A 75 -8.72 -7.87 9.13
CA CYS A 75 -9.22 -9.19 9.49
C CYS A 75 -10.33 -9.03 10.55
N PRO A 76 -11.52 -9.64 10.37
CA PRO A 76 -12.60 -9.53 11.36
C PRO A 76 -12.24 -10.17 12.71
N ASN A 77 -11.29 -11.11 12.73
CA ASN A 77 -10.92 -11.85 13.95
C ASN A 77 -9.80 -11.14 14.72
N CYS A 78 -8.65 -10.88 14.09
CA CYS A 78 -7.48 -10.31 14.76
C CYS A 78 -7.26 -8.81 14.49
N ARG A 79 -8.14 -8.16 13.69
CA ARG A 79 -8.14 -6.72 13.39
C ARG A 79 -6.90 -6.17 12.69
N ILE A 80 -5.95 -7.03 12.31
CA ILE A 80 -4.79 -6.66 11.51
C ILE A 80 -5.25 -6.02 10.20
N ALA A 81 -4.71 -4.83 9.92
CA ALA A 81 -4.86 -4.15 8.65
C ALA A 81 -4.00 -4.82 7.59
N LEU A 82 -4.61 -5.20 6.48
CA LEU A 82 -3.97 -5.92 5.38
C LEU A 82 -3.64 -4.98 4.23
N TRP A 83 -4.57 -4.09 3.87
CA TRP A 83 -4.32 -3.03 2.90
C TRP A 83 -5.24 -1.83 3.11
N SER A 84 -4.84 -0.68 2.55
CA SER A 84 -5.68 0.50 2.43
C SER A 84 -6.06 0.77 0.97
N ASN A 85 -7.22 1.35 0.73
CA ASN A 85 -7.59 2.03 -0.50
C ASN A 85 -7.81 3.52 -0.18
N TYR A 86 -7.03 4.39 -0.82
CA TYR A 86 -7.14 5.84 -0.66
C TYR A 86 -8.00 6.44 -1.78
N PRO A 87 -8.84 7.44 -1.51
CA PRO A 87 -9.71 8.06 -2.52
C PRO A 87 -8.98 8.52 -3.79
N GLN A 88 -7.76 9.03 -3.65
CA GLN A 88 -6.94 9.52 -4.76
C GLN A 88 -6.54 8.42 -5.75
N ALA A 89 -6.42 7.18 -5.28
CA ALA A 89 -6.10 6.01 -6.11
C ALA A 89 -7.33 5.14 -6.40
N GLY A 90 -8.47 5.43 -5.75
CA GLY A 90 -9.71 4.68 -5.84
C GLY A 90 -9.62 3.27 -5.25
N SER A 91 -10.62 2.44 -5.55
CA SER A 91 -10.63 1.01 -5.20
C SER A 91 -9.69 0.17 -6.08
N ALA A 92 -9.18 0.75 -7.16
CA ALA A 92 -8.36 0.09 -8.17
C ALA A 92 -6.92 -0.19 -7.70
N VAL A 93 -6.43 0.51 -6.67
CA VAL A 93 -5.09 0.30 -6.10
C VAL A 93 -5.20 0.01 -4.60
N ARG A 94 -4.56 -1.07 -4.17
CA ARG A 94 -4.43 -1.50 -2.78
C ARG A 94 -3.01 -1.21 -2.29
N PHE A 95 -2.92 -0.56 -1.15
CA PHE A 95 -1.68 -0.28 -0.42
C PHE A 95 -1.50 -1.42 0.57
N VAL A 96 -0.89 -2.53 0.12
CA VAL A 96 -0.73 -3.76 0.90
C VAL A 96 0.34 -3.55 1.96
N ARG A 97 0.00 -3.84 3.23
CA ARG A 97 0.93 -3.75 4.36
C ARG A 97 2.00 -4.82 4.20
N VAL A 98 3.25 -4.42 3.94
CA VAL A 98 4.35 -5.35 3.66
C VAL A 98 4.57 -6.33 4.81
N GLY A 99 4.43 -5.88 6.07
CA GLY A 99 4.55 -6.75 7.24
C GLY A 99 3.47 -7.84 7.37
N THR A 100 2.47 -7.88 6.48
CA THR A 100 1.49 -8.98 6.42
C THR A 100 1.81 -10.02 5.35
N MET A 101 2.88 -9.82 4.58
CA MET A 101 3.40 -10.81 3.63
C MET A 101 4.11 -11.93 4.39
N ASP A 102 4.11 -13.14 3.85
CA ASP A 102 4.85 -14.25 4.47
C ASP A 102 6.37 -14.08 4.36
N ASP A 103 6.83 -13.34 3.34
CA ASP A 103 8.23 -12.98 3.11
C ASP A 103 8.34 -11.48 2.82
N PRO A 104 8.32 -10.63 3.87
CA PRO A 104 8.28 -9.17 3.74
C PRO A 104 9.57 -8.58 3.15
N ASP A 105 10.71 -9.25 3.30
CA ASP A 105 12.02 -8.77 2.84
C ASP A 105 12.13 -8.70 1.31
N ARG A 106 11.19 -9.32 0.60
CA ARG A 106 11.04 -9.21 -0.85
C ARG A 106 10.43 -7.90 -1.33
N CYS A 107 9.97 -7.04 -0.41
CA CYS A 107 9.45 -5.72 -0.70
C CYS A 107 10.14 -4.65 0.18
N PRO A 108 11.46 -4.43 0.02
CA PRO A 108 12.12 -3.29 0.66
C PRO A 108 11.54 -1.97 0.12
N PRO A 109 11.64 -0.86 0.87
CA PRO A 109 11.12 0.43 0.41
C PRO A 109 11.88 0.94 -0.82
N ASP A 110 11.15 1.30 -1.86
CA ASP A 110 11.71 2.00 -3.03
C ASP A 110 11.98 3.48 -2.69
N ILE A 111 11.20 4.05 -1.77
CA ILE A 111 11.27 5.45 -1.37
C ILE A 111 10.68 5.67 0.04
N HIS A 112 11.29 6.61 0.78
CA HIS A 112 10.74 7.17 2.00
C HIS A 112 10.03 8.49 1.72
N ILE A 113 8.76 8.59 2.10
CA ILE A 113 7.89 9.75 1.87
C ILE A 113 7.39 10.34 3.19
N PHE A 114 6.96 11.60 3.18
CA PHE A 114 6.48 12.34 4.34
C PHE A 114 7.50 12.39 5.49
N THR A 115 8.79 12.49 5.15
CA THR A 115 9.89 12.46 6.12
C THR A 115 10.03 13.73 6.94
N SER A 116 9.32 14.80 6.56
CA SER A 116 9.10 15.98 7.42
C SER A 116 8.51 15.62 8.78
N SER A 117 7.76 14.52 8.86
CA SER A 117 7.14 13.99 10.08
C SER A 117 7.87 12.79 10.69
N LYS A 118 9.08 12.45 10.20
CA LYS A 118 9.81 11.27 10.70
C LYS A 118 10.12 11.42 12.19
N GLN A 119 10.18 10.29 12.88
CA GLN A 119 10.72 10.27 14.24
C GLN A 119 12.20 10.73 14.22
N PRO A 120 12.64 11.61 15.14
CA PRO A 120 13.99 12.17 15.11
C PRO A 120 15.10 11.11 15.11
N TRP A 121 14.91 10.03 15.86
CA TRP A 121 15.88 8.93 16.00
C TRP A 121 15.96 8.00 14.77
N PHE A 122 14.98 8.04 13.85
CA PHE A 122 14.98 7.16 12.68
C PHE A 122 16.07 7.59 11.69
N THR A 123 16.99 6.70 11.36
CA THR A 123 18.05 6.95 10.39
C THR A 123 17.78 6.17 9.11
N PHE A 124 17.95 6.82 7.96
CA PHE A 124 17.76 6.17 6.67
C PHE A 124 18.97 5.31 6.29
N PRO A 125 18.77 4.15 5.63
CA PRO A 125 19.87 3.40 5.05
C PRO A 125 20.68 4.26 4.05
N PRO A 126 22.00 4.04 3.92
CA PRO A 126 22.80 4.70 2.89
C PRO A 126 22.20 4.51 1.49
N GLY A 127 22.10 5.60 0.72
CA GLY A 127 21.55 5.57 -0.64
C GLY A 127 20.02 5.48 -0.74
N ALA A 128 19.29 5.49 0.38
CA ALA A 128 17.84 5.48 0.36
C ALA A 128 17.29 6.75 -0.33
N LYS A 129 16.28 6.57 -1.19
CA LYS A 129 15.52 7.69 -1.78
C LYS A 129 14.61 8.28 -0.70
N VAL A 130 14.73 9.58 -0.46
CA VAL A 130 14.02 10.28 0.63
C VAL A 130 13.43 11.59 0.12
N VAL A 131 12.16 11.83 0.40
CA VAL A 131 11.49 13.11 0.14
C VAL A 131 10.74 13.60 1.37
N ALA A 132 10.71 14.92 1.56
CA ALA A 132 10.05 15.55 2.71
C ALA A 132 8.53 15.30 2.71
N GLU A 133 7.90 15.34 1.53
CA GLU A 133 6.45 15.18 1.35
C GLU A 133 6.15 14.00 0.39
N TYR A 134 5.87 14.28 -0.88
CA TYR A 134 5.59 13.29 -1.91
C TYR A 134 6.50 13.46 -3.13
N TYR A 135 6.65 12.42 -3.93
CA TYR A 135 7.52 12.40 -5.10
C TYR A 135 6.76 12.62 -6.41
N ASP A 136 7.45 13.02 -7.48
CA ASP A 136 6.92 12.94 -8.84
C ASP A 136 6.97 11.49 -9.34
N LEU A 137 5.80 10.96 -9.69
CA LEU A 137 5.64 9.61 -10.21
C LEU A 137 6.44 9.37 -11.50
N ASN A 138 6.60 10.39 -12.34
CA ASN A 138 7.34 10.27 -13.59
C ASN A 138 8.84 10.06 -13.37
N GLU A 139 9.37 10.53 -12.25
CA GLU A 139 10.79 10.42 -11.89
C GLU A 139 11.09 9.14 -11.12
N VAL A 140 10.17 8.68 -10.27
CA VAL A 140 10.43 7.58 -9.34
C VAL A 140 9.97 6.22 -9.83
N TRP A 141 8.83 6.14 -10.53
CA TRP A 141 8.28 4.86 -10.94
C TRP A 141 9.06 4.28 -12.12
N SER A 142 9.13 2.95 -12.19
CA SER A 142 9.63 2.26 -13.38
C SER A 142 8.67 2.45 -14.55
N ASP A 143 9.17 2.33 -15.78
CA ASP A 143 8.32 2.46 -16.98
C ASP A 143 7.26 1.36 -17.04
N GLU A 144 7.57 0.16 -16.56
CA GLU A 144 6.59 -0.93 -16.39
C GLU A 144 5.45 -0.51 -15.45
N ALA A 145 5.76 0.10 -14.30
CA ALA A 145 4.75 0.54 -13.34
C ALA A 145 3.92 1.72 -13.88
N LYS A 146 4.54 2.64 -14.63
CA LYS A 146 3.84 3.74 -15.32
C LYS A 146 2.85 3.20 -16.34
N GLU A 147 3.26 2.23 -17.15
CA GLU A 147 2.41 1.60 -18.16
C GLU A 147 1.24 0.85 -17.54
N ARG A 148 1.50 0.03 -16.51
CA ARG A 148 0.45 -0.65 -15.75
C ARG A 148 -0.57 0.33 -15.15
N ARG A 149 -0.11 1.47 -14.65
CA ARG A 149 -0.98 2.54 -14.14
C ARG A 149 -1.78 3.23 -15.24
N ARG A 150 -1.21 3.42 -16.43
CA ARG A 150 -1.92 3.98 -17.60
C ARG A 150 -3.09 3.08 -17.98
N ILE A 151 -2.84 1.78 -18.16
CA ILE A 151 -3.86 0.76 -18.46
C ILE A 151 -4.94 0.74 -17.37
N LEU A 152 -4.55 0.78 -16.09
CA LEU A 152 -5.49 0.79 -14.97
C LEU A 152 -6.44 2.01 -15.02
N ARG A 153 -5.92 3.19 -15.36
CA ARG A 153 -6.70 4.42 -15.49
C ARG A 153 -7.65 4.40 -16.68
N GLU A 154 -7.23 3.84 -17.80
CA GLU A 154 -8.07 3.68 -18.99
C GLU A 154 -9.27 2.78 -18.68
N ARG A 155 -9.03 1.60 -18.11
CA ARG A 155 -10.10 0.69 -17.67
C ARG A 155 -11.06 1.33 -16.65
N ALA A 156 -10.54 2.16 -15.75
CA ALA A 156 -11.38 2.87 -14.78
C ALA A 156 -12.30 3.89 -15.45
N ARG A 157 -11.82 4.59 -16.50
CA ARG A 157 -12.63 5.52 -17.30
C ARG A 157 -13.69 4.80 -18.10
N GLU A 158 -13.36 3.68 -18.74
CA GLU A 158 -14.31 2.86 -19.50
C GLU A 158 -15.45 2.38 -18.61
N LYS A 159 -15.15 1.84 -17.43
CA LYS A 159 -16.18 1.40 -16.47
C LYS A 159 -17.11 2.52 -16.01
N GLN A 160 -16.59 3.75 -15.88
CA GLN A 160 -17.40 4.92 -15.55
C GLN A 160 -18.28 5.38 -16.71
N ALA A 161 -17.87 5.14 -17.96
CA ALA A 161 -18.66 5.48 -19.14
C ALA A 161 -19.78 4.47 -19.42
N THR A 162 -19.68 3.24 -18.89
CA THR A 162 -20.66 2.17 -19.07
C THR A 162 -21.59 1.94 -17.86
N SER A 163 -21.47 2.75 -16.80
CA SER A 163 -22.31 2.69 -15.59
C SER A 163 -23.22 3.92 -15.52
#